data_AF-A0A3N0XB21-F1
#
_entry.id   AF-A0A3N0XB21-F1
#
_cell.length_a   1.000
_cell.length_b   1.000
_cell.length_c   1.000
_cell.angle_alpha   90.00
_cell.angle_beta   90.00
_cell.angle_gamma   90.00
#
_symmetry.space_group_name_H-M   'P 1'
#
loop_
_entity.id
_entity.type
_entity.pdbx_description
1 polymer ?
#
loop_
_entity_poly.entity_id
_entity_poly.type
_entity_poly.pdbx_seq_one_letter_code
_entity_poly.pdbx_strand_id
1 'polypeptide(L)'
;MGINPQFKEEDIFTYPIHPDLNPIILFLSKDYCLYTDKWRLYLNNTPIAENMRVINAIRYNENEIVLLGESSTGNLGTFGFFILDLKKQQVREVYSLHTDKISNFPKHFLQYEGNFKILNSKVVYINKKSSNGWIIDNEKILEFHTKDNTPLPSVIKYNENYFYERGKTFNANANFYLTKNFICVFSSRIKNKNEIVIDFYNYQGKYLNSKKVEIKDQEAQNIINVFNSNEKVCIAFINKLVLIEQNDS
;
A
#
# COMPACT_ATOMS: atom_id res chain seq x y z
N MET A 1 -10.15 -40.64 -26.87
CA MET A 1 -10.77 -40.98 -25.56
C MET A 1 -9.77 -40.66 -24.46
N GLY A 2 -10.22 -39.96 -23.41
CA GLY A 2 -9.58 -39.95 -22.09
C GLY A 2 -8.72 -38.74 -21.76
N ILE A 3 -9.18 -37.96 -20.79
CA ILE A 3 -8.65 -36.67 -20.29
C ILE A 3 -7.68 -36.94 -19.12
N ASN A 4 -6.51 -36.28 -19.16
CA ASN A 4 -5.81 -35.43 -18.16
C ASN A 4 -6.22 -35.48 -16.65
N PRO A 5 -5.62 -34.67 -15.76
CA PRO A 5 -4.30 -34.62 -15.11
C PRO A 5 -4.40 -34.92 -13.59
N GLN A 6 -3.32 -35.32 -12.92
CA GLN A 6 -3.16 -35.02 -11.48
C GLN A 6 -1.77 -34.48 -11.19
N PHE A 7 -1.56 -33.24 -11.61
CA PHE A 7 -0.69 -32.31 -10.91
C PHE A 7 -1.46 -31.84 -9.67
N LYS A 8 -0.91 -32.05 -8.47
CA LYS A 8 -1.34 -31.35 -7.25
C LYS A 8 -0.10 -31.10 -6.38
N GLU A 9 0.57 -30.00 -6.66
CA GLU A 9 1.44 -29.35 -5.69
C GLU A 9 0.58 -28.27 -5.02
N GLU A 10 0.24 -28.51 -3.75
CA GLU A 10 -0.61 -27.64 -2.94
C GLU A 10 0.21 -26.47 -2.42
N ASP A 11 0.51 -25.51 -3.29
CA ASP A 11 1.04 -24.21 -2.85
C ASP A 11 -0.11 -23.36 -2.29
N ILE A 12 -0.47 -23.65 -1.04
CA ILE A 12 -1.05 -22.63 -0.16
C ILE A 12 0.07 -21.63 0.09
N PHE A 13 -0.01 -20.44 -0.50
CA PHE A 13 0.81 -19.32 -0.04
C PHE A 13 0.38 -18.96 1.37
N THR A 14 1.08 -19.54 2.33
CA THR A 14 0.98 -19.23 3.74
C THR A 14 1.74 -17.92 3.98
N TYR A 15 1.02 -16.84 4.24
CA TYR A 15 1.54 -15.81 5.13
C TYR A 15 1.09 -16.20 6.53
N PRO A 16 1.96 -16.80 7.37
CA PRO A 16 1.65 -16.92 8.77
C PRO A 16 1.57 -15.49 9.34
N ILE A 17 0.37 -14.94 9.42
CA ILE A 17 0.13 -13.71 10.19
C ILE A 17 0.07 -14.15 11.65
N HIS A 18 1.24 -14.48 12.21
CA HIS A 18 1.34 -14.77 13.63
C HIS A 18 0.91 -13.50 14.39
N PRO A 19 0.17 -13.62 15.51
CA PRO A 19 -0.13 -12.47 16.37
C PRO A 19 1.14 -11.68 16.76
N ASP A 20 2.30 -12.35 16.76
CA ASP A 20 3.65 -11.84 17.02
C ASP A 20 4.40 -11.32 15.78
N LEU A 21 3.75 -10.76 14.75
CA LEU A 21 4.45 -9.94 13.74
C LEU A 21 5.09 -8.70 14.40
N ASN A 22 6.26 -8.91 14.99
CA ASN A 22 6.92 -8.00 15.94
C ASN A 22 8.45 -8.23 15.91
N PRO A 23 9.27 -7.18 15.77
CA PRO A 23 8.90 -5.80 15.44
C PRO A 23 8.65 -5.59 13.93
N ILE A 24 7.71 -4.71 13.58
CA ILE A 24 7.59 -4.15 12.21
C ILE A 24 8.40 -2.85 12.17
N ILE A 25 9.51 -2.85 11.45
CA ILE A 25 10.32 -1.64 11.22
C ILE A 25 9.64 -0.80 10.14
N LEU A 26 9.25 0.41 10.49
CA LEU A 26 8.48 1.32 9.61
C LEU A 26 9.38 2.35 8.95
N PHE A 27 10.36 2.86 9.70
CA PHE A 27 11.32 3.83 9.22
C PHE A 27 12.65 3.63 9.94
N LEU A 28 13.74 3.59 9.17
CA LEU A 28 15.08 3.54 9.72
C LEU A 28 15.91 4.64 9.06
N SER A 29 16.50 5.49 9.88
CA SER A 29 17.43 6.54 9.46
C SER A 29 18.59 6.61 10.44
N LYS A 30 19.55 7.48 10.15
CA LYS A 30 20.67 7.75 11.07
C LYS A 30 20.20 8.31 12.42
N ASP A 31 19.13 9.10 12.42
CA ASP A 31 18.72 9.89 13.59
C ASP A 31 17.60 9.20 14.39
N TYR A 32 16.81 8.35 13.73
CA TYR A 32 15.79 7.58 14.43
C TYR A 32 15.36 6.28 13.74
N CYS A 33 14.84 5.37 14.57
CA CYS A 33 14.14 4.15 14.22
C CYS A 33 12.69 4.24 14.71
N LEU A 34 11.74 4.16 13.78
CA LEU A 34 10.30 4.06 14.05
C LEU A 34 9.85 2.62 13.79
N TYR A 35 9.25 1.99 14.79
CA TYR A 35 8.77 0.61 14.67
C TYR A 35 7.55 0.37 15.54
N THR A 36 6.77 -0.66 15.23
CA THR A 36 5.71 -1.14 16.11
C THR A 36 6.06 -2.53 16.65
N ASP A 37 5.79 -2.73 17.94
CA ASP A 37 5.93 -4.01 18.62
C ASP A 37 4.81 -4.15 19.67
N LYS A 38 4.16 -5.32 19.75
CA LYS A 38 3.11 -5.65 20.73
C LYS A 38 2.07 -4.54 20.93
N TRP A 39 1.48 -4.05 19.82
CA TRP A 39 0.46 -2.98 19.86
C TRP A 39 0.95 -1.66 20.46
N ARG A 40 2.25 -1.38 20.35
CA ARG A 40 2.83 -0.09 20.70
C ARG A 40 3.64 0.44 19.54
N LEU A 41 3.64 1.75 19.39
CA LEU A 41 4.50 2.47 18.45
C LEU A 41 5.69 3.04 19.23
N TYR A 42 6.90 2.80 18.73
CA TYR A 42 8.14 3.25 19.35
C TYR A 42 8.92 4.16 18.41
N LEU A 43 9.52 5.20 18.99
CA LEU A 43 10.53 6.05 18.39
C LEU A 43 11.81 5.92 19.22
N ASN A 44 12.89 5.39 18.63
CA ASN A 44 14.17 5.18 19.34
C ASN A 44 14.01 4.44 20.67
N ASN A 45 13.26 3.34 20.67
CA ASN A 45 12.91 2.53 21.85
C ASN A 45 12.04 3.24 22.91
N THR A 46 11.61 4.49 22.65
CA THR A 46 10.66 5.20 23.51
C THR A 46 9.25 4.95 22.99
N PRO A 47 8.32 4.42 23.82
CA PRO A 47 6.93 4.26 23.42
C PRO A 47 6.27 5.63 23.25
N ILE A 48 5.70 5.88 22.07
CA ILE A 48 5.03 7.15 21.72
C ILE A 48 3.51 7.00 21.56
N ALA A 49 3.02 5.78 21.35
CA ALA A 49 1.59 5.47 21.38
C ALA A 49 1.37 4.05 21.92
N GLU A 50 0.47 3.95 22.90
CA GLU A 50 -0.07 2.69 23.39
C GLU A 50 -1.25 2.25 22.50
N ASN A 51 -1.51 0.94 22.45
CA ASN A 51 -2.65 0.36 21.75
C ASN A 51 -2.73 0.69 20.24
N MET A 52 -1.58 0.91 19.60
CA MET A 52 -1.46 1.23 18.18
C MET A 52 -0.56 0.24 17.46
N ARG A 53 -1.00 -0.21 16.29
CA ARG A 53 -0.20 -1.04 15.39
C ARG A 53 -0.20 -0.45 13.98
N VAL A 54 1.00 -0.18 13.47
CA VAL A 54 1.21 0.48 12.18
C VAL A 54 1.77 -0.51 11.18
N ILE A 55 1.31 -0.43 9.93
CA ILE A 55 1.68 -1.38 8.87
C ILE A 55 2.44 -0.72 7.73
N ASN A 56 2.29 0.59 7.58
CA ASN A 56 3.01 1.36 6.58
C ASN A 56 3.19 2.81 7.06
N ALA A 57 4.26 3.46 6.63
CA ALA A 57 4.59 4.82 7.00
C ALA A 57 5.33 5.54 5.87
N ILE A 58 5.16 6.86 5.78
CA ILE A 58 5.96 7.72 4.91
C ILE A 58 6.24 9.05 5.59
N ARG A 59 7.45 9.57 5.40
CA ARG A 59 7.79 10.91 5.89
C ARG A 59 7.03 11.96 5.09
N TYR A 60 6.22 12.77 5.79
CA TYR A 60 5.49 13.87 5.19
C TYR A 60 6.37 15.10 5.02
N ASN A 61 7.07 15.45 6.10
CA ASN A 61 8.02 16.57 6.17
C ASN A 61 9.04 16.30 7.29
N GLU A 62 9.83 17.30 7.65
CA GLU A 62 10.86 17.16 8.69
C GLU A 62 10.28 16.81 10.08
N ASN A 63 9.04 17.18 10.36
CA ASN A 63 8.42 17.01 11.67
C ASN A 63 7.32 15.94 11.68
N GLU A 64 6.83 15.48 10.52
CA GLU A 64 5.63 14.66 10.45
C GLU A 64 5.81 13.41 9.60
N ILE A 65 5.18 12.32 10.06
CA ILE A 65 5.11 11.03 9.37
C ILE A 65 3.64 10.65 9.23
N VAL A 66 3.21 10.32 8.00
CA VAL A 66 1.90 9.71 7.75
C VAL A 66 2.01 8.21 8.01
N LEU A 67 1.03 7.66 8.73
CA LEU A 67 0.95 6.27 9.12
C LEU A 67 -0.35 5.66 8.59
N LEU A 68 -0.30 4.38 8.23
CA LEU A 68 -1.47 3.52 8.05
C LEU A 68 -1.42 2.44 9.13
N GLY A 69 -2.51 2.28 9.88
CA GLY A 69 -2.55 1.30 10.96
C GLY A 69 -3.89 1.22 11.66
N GLU A 70 -3.89 0.59 12.83
CA GLU A 70 -5.02 0.57 13.76
C GLU A 70 -4.62 1.18 15.09
N SER A 71 -5.49 2.03 15.63
CA SER A 71 -5.44 2.50 17.00
C SER A 71 -6.64 1.94 17.75
N SER A 72 -6.45 1.50 18.99
CA SER A 72 -7.53 1.01 19.83
C SER A 72 -7.70 1.86 21.09
N THR A 73 -8.91 2.37 21.30
CA THR A 73 -9.29 3.13 22.49
C THR A 73 -10.42 2.39 23.20
N GLY A 74 -10.09 1.70 24.30
CA GLY A 74 -11.03 0.81 24.98
C GLY A 74 -11.48 -0.34 24.07
N ASN A 75 -12.79 -0.46 23.86
CA ASN A 75 -13.40 -1.46 22.96
C ASN A 75 -13.70 -0.88 21.57
N LEU A 76 -12.88 0.04 21.08
CA LEU A 76 -13.05 0.61 19.75
C LEU A 76 -11.72 0.51 19.01
N GLY A 77 -11.70 -0.25 17.92
CA GLY A 77 -10.57 -0.30 16.99
C GLY A 77 -10.86 0.58 15.78
N THR A 78 -10.01 1.57 15.53
CA THR A 78 -10.08 2.43 14.35
C THR A 78 -8.89 2.14 13.44
N PHE A 79 -9.16 1.61 12.25
CA PHE A 79 -8.18 1.41 11.20
C PHE A 79 -8.23 2.58 10.21
N GLY A 80 -7.08 3.19 9.91
CA GLY A 80 -7.07 4.42 9.13
C GLY A 80 -5.70 5.07 8.95
N PHE A 81 -5.74 6.32 8.48
CA PHE A 81 -4.58 7.18 8.34
C PHE A 81 -4.38 8.04 9.58
N PHE A 82 -3.14 8.13 10.05
CA PHE A 82 -2.73 8.91 11.20
C PHE A 82 -1.52 9.78 10.85
N ILE A 83 -1.27 10.84 11.62
CA ILE A 83 -0.02 11.60 11.57
C ILE A 83 0.66 11.54 12.92
N LEU A 84 1.94 11.18 12.89
CA LEU A 84 2.88 11.34 14.00
C LEU A 84 3.63 12.67 13.86
N ASP A 85 3.49 13.55 14.86
CA ASP A 85 4.37 14.70 15.07
C ASP A 85 5.62 14.24 15.84
N LEU A 86 6.77 14.24 15.17
CA LEU A 86 8.06 13.81 15.71
C LEU A 86 8.57 14.70 16.85
N LYS A 87 8.22 16.00 16.86
CA LYS A 87 8.64 16.93 17.91
C LYS A 87 7.82 16.77 19.17
N LYS A 88 6.49 16.66 19.02
CA LYS A 88 5.57 16.49 20.14
C LYS A 88 5.46 15.04 20.60
N GLN A 89 5.90 14.09 19.77
CA GLN A 89 5.72 12.65 19.96
C GLN A 89 4.24 12.29 20.16
N GLN A 90 3.38 12.90 19.35
CA GLN A 90 1.93 12.71 19.42
C GLN A 90 1.42 12.16 18.10
N VAL A 91 0.54 11.17 18.20
CA VAL A 91 -0.20 10.61 17.07
C VAL A 91 -1.61 11.17 17.08
N ARG A 92 -2.10 11.60 15.91
CA ARG A 92 -3.50 11.99 15.71
C ARG A 92 -4.09 11.27 14.51
N GLU A 93 -5.37 10.93 14.61
CA GLU A 93 -6.14 10.39 13.50
C GLU A 93 -6.40 11.49 12.46
N VAL A 94 -6.24 11.14 11.19
CA VAL A 94 -6.59 12.00 10.06
C VAL A 94 -7.86 11.49 9.38
N TYR A 95 -7.99 10.17 9.23
CA TYR A 95 -9.13 9.56 8.54
C TYR A 95 -9.33 8.10 8.91
N SER A 96 -10.52 7.78 9.38
CA SER A 96 -10.97 6.40 9.63
C SER A 96 -11.43 5.74 8.33
N LEU A 97 -10.78 4.63 7.99
CA LEU A 97 -11.22 3.71 6.93
C LEU A 97 -12.25 2.72 7.46
N HIS A 98 -12.11 2.30 8.72
CA HIS A 98 -13.03 1.40 9.39
C HIS A 98 -12.99 1.60 10.90
N THR A 99 -14.15 1.48 11.54
CA THR A 99 -14.27 1.49 12.99
C THR A 99 -15.05 0.26 13.45
N ASP A 100 -14.42 -0.55 14.30
CA ASP A 100 -14.99 -1.78 14.84
C ASP A 100 -15.11 -1.75 16.36
N LYS A 101 -16.03 -2.54 16.90
CA LYS A 101 -16.20 -2.76 18.35
C LYS A 101 -15.07 -3.60 18.98
N ILE A 102 -14.27 -4.28 18.16
CA ILE A 102 -13.12 -5.08 18.58
C ILE A 102 -12.09 -4.96 17.46
N SER A 103 -10.80 -4.99 17.80
CA SER A 103 -9.73 -5.02 16.81
C SER A 103 -9.95 -6.10 15.75
N ASN A 104 -9.89 -5.70 14.48
CA ASN A 104 -9.87 -6.58 13.31
C ASN A 104 -8.59 -6.38 12.50
N PHE A 105 -7.51 -5.97 13.18
CA PHE A 105 -6.26 -5.58 12.53
C PHE A 105 -5.73 -6.58 11.50
N PRO A 106 -5.65 -7.91 11.77
CA PRO A 106 -5.16 -8.86 10.76
C PRO A 106 -5.98 -8.86 9.47
N LYS A 107 -7.29 -8.66 9.57
CA LYS A 107 -8.19 -8.53 8.42
C LYS A 107 -7.89 -7.23 7.66
N HIS A 108 -7.84 -6.11 8.36
CA HIS A 108 -7.58 -4.81 7.72
C HIS A 108 -6.18 -4.72 7.10
N PHE A 109 -5.17 -5.33 7.74
CA PHE A 109 -3.83 -5.46 7.18
C PHE A 109 -3.85 -6.13 5.79
N LEU A 110 -4.60 -7.23 5.65
CA LEU A 110 -4.75 -7.92 4.38
C LEU A 110 -5.58 -7.12 3.36
N GLN A 111 -6.60 -6.39 3.81
CA GLN A 111 -7.48 -5.63 2.92
C GLN A 111 -6.84 -4.36 2.37
N TYR A 112 -6.01 -3.71 3.19
CA TYR A 112 -5.44 -2.40 2.89
C TYR A 112 -3.96 -2.44 2.54
N GLU A 113 -3.40 -3.60 2.17
CA GLU A 113 -2.03 -3.71 1.67
C GLU A 113 -1.81 -2.78 0.46
N GLY A 114 -0.79 -1.94 0.52
CA GLY A 114 -0.53 -0.90 -0.47
C GLY A 114 0.74 -0.12 -0.15
N ASN A 115 0.96 0.97 -0.88
CA ASN A 115 2.18 1.77 -0.75
C ASN A 115 1.89 3.27 -0.71
N PHE A 116 2.71 4.00 0.04
CA PHE A 116 2.77 5.45 0.01
C PHE A 116 3.82 5.95 -0.98
N LYS A 117 3.54 7.10 -1.61
CA LYS A 117 4.55 7.97 -2.24
C LYS A 117 4.23 9.42 -1.94
N ILE A 118 5.25 10.27 -1.97
CA ILE A 118 5.11 11.71 -1.70
C ILE A 118 5.75 12.54 -2.80
N LEU A 119 5.08 13.61 -3.20
CA LEU A 119 5.63 14.65 -4.07
C LEU A 119 5.01 16.00 -3.70
N ASN A 120 5.84 17.05 -3.56
CA ASN A 120 5.39 18.42 -3.26
C ASN A 120 4.39 18.49 -2.09
N SER A 121 4.72 17.83 -0.98
CA SER A 121 3.88 17.75 0.24
C SER A 121 2.48 17.17 0.02
N LYS A 122 2.29 16.37 -1.03
CA LYS A 122 1.11 15.52 -1.24
C LYS A 122 1.50 14.07 -1.09
N VAL A 123 0.91 13.37 -0.13
CA VAL A 123 1.07 11.93 0.03
C VAL A 123 -0.04 11.24 -0.72
N VAL A 124 0.31 10.23 -1.51
CA VAL A 124 -0.64 9.38 -2.20
C VAL A 124 -0.46 7.96 -1.69
N TYR A 125 -1.57 7.32 -1.32
CA TYR A 125 -1.63 5.92 -0.98
C TYR A 125 -2.44 5.17 -2.04
N ILE A 126 -1.93 4.05 -2.53
CA ILE A 126 -2.68 3.18 -3.46
C ILE A 126 -2.72 1.76 -2.92
N ASN A 127 -3.92 1.21 -2.83
CA ASN A 127 -4.15 -0.18 -2.46
C ASN A 127 -3.69 -1.10 -3.59
N LYS A 128 -3.01 -2.19 -3.26
CA LYS A 128 -2.50 -3.15 -4.25
C LYS A 128 -3.58 -4.10 -4.75
N LYS A 129 -4.56 -4.43 -3.90
CA LYS A 129 -5.57 -5.48 -4.11
C LYS A 129 -6.98 -4.95 -4.39
N SER A 130 -7.19 -3.63 -4.30
CA SER A 130 -8.44 -2.97 -4.66
C SER A 130 -8.18 -1.72 -5.50
N SER A 131 -9.24 -1.12 -6.04
CA SER A 131 -9.17 0.14 -6.77
C SER A 131 -8.98 1.36 -5.87
N ASN A 132 -9.03 1.23 -4.54
CA ASN A 132 -9.01 2.41 -3.67
C ASN A 132 -7.64 3.08 -3.65
N GLY A 133 -7.65 4.41 -3.77
CA GLY A 133 -6.51 5.28 -3.55
C GLY A 133 -6.92 6.50 -2.73
N TRP A 134 -5.94 7.09 -2.04
CA TRP A 134 -6.15 8.25 -1.18
C TRP A 134 -5.05 9.28 -1.42
N ILE A 135 -5.44 10.54 -1.48
CA ILE A 135 -4.55 11.70 -1.57
C ILE A 135 -4.67 12.46 -0.25
N ILE A 136 -3.53 12.73 0.38
CA ILE A 136 -3.40 13.36 1.68
C ILE A 136 -2.60 14.65 1.50
N ASP A 137 -3.25 15.78 1.77
CA ASP A 137 -2.68 17.11 1.63
C ASP A 137 -3.13 17.98 2.80
N ASN A 138 -2.19 18.33 3.70
CA ASN A 138 -2.47 19.14 4.89
C ASN A 138 -3.70 18.62 5.69
N GLU A 139 -3.69 17.34 6.04
CA GLU A 139 -4.78 16.63 6.75
C GLU A 139 -6.09 16.46 5.97
N LYS A 140 -6.22 17.04 4.78
CA LYS A 140 -7.36 16.77 3.90
C LYS A 140 -7.14 15.45 3.18
N ILE A 141 -8.15 14.60 3.21
CA ILE A 141 -8.17 13.33 2.50
C ILE A 141 -9.14 13.40 1.34
N LEU A 142 -8.66 13.00 0.17
CA LEU A 142 -9.47 12.72 -1.00
C LEU A 142 -9.34 11.25 -1.37
N GLU A 143 -10.45 10.51 -1.30
CA GLU A 143 -10.53 9.15 -1.84
C GLU A 143 -10.79 9.18 -3.35
N PHE A 144 -10.20 8.24 -4.07
CA PHE A 144 -10.46 8.01 -5.48
C PHE A 144 -10.36 6.52 -5.83
N HIS A 145 -10.85 6.15 -7.02
CA HIS A 145 -10.80 4.79 -7.52
C HIS A 145 -9.96 4.69 -8.79
N THR A 146 -9.05 3.73 -8.83
CA THR A 146 -8.33 3.35 -10.04
C THR A 146 -9.26 2.62 -11.02
N LYS A 147 -8.88 2.63 -12.28
CA LYS A 147 -9.67 2.17 -13.42
C LYS A 147 -9.98 0.67 -13.37
N ASP A 148 -9.21 -0.11 -12.62
CA ASP A 148 -9.36 -1.56 -12.46
C ASP A 148 -10.65 -1.96 -11.72
N ASN A 149 -11.35 -0.99 -11.08
CA ASN A 149 -12.66 -1.16 -10.42
C ASN A 149 -12.78 -2.43 -9.56
N THR A 150 -11.69 -2.77 -8.88
CA THR A 150 -11.56 -4.00 -8.09
C THR A 150 -12.03 -3.73 -6.66
N PRO A 151 -12.96 -4.51 -6.10
CA PRO A 151 -13.40 -4.32 -4.71
C PRO A 151 -12.28 -4.65 -3.72
N LEU A 152 -12.44 -4.24 -2.47
CA LEU A 152 -11.58 -4.73 -1.38
C LEU A 152 -11.62 -6.26 -1.33
N PRO A 153 -10.49 -6.93 -1.06
CA PRO A 153 -10.44 -8.38 -1.02
C PRO A 153 -11.30 -8.91 0.14
N SER A 154 -11.96 -10.03 -0.11
CA SER A 154 -12.66 -10.76 0.96
C SER A 154 -11.66 -11.51 1.82
N VAL A 155 -11.80 -11.39 3.14
CA VAL A 155 -10.92 -12.05 4.12
C VAL A 155 -11.78 -12.89 5.05
N ILE A 156 -11.41 -14.15 5.19
CA ILE A 156 -12.06 -15.13 6.06
C ILE A 156 -11.15 -15.44 7.26
N LYS A 157 -11.76 -15.74 8.41
CA LYS A 157 -11.06 -16.25 9.60
C LYS A 157 -11.28 -17.75 9.69
N TYR A 158 -10.20 -18.52 9.87
CA TYR A 158 -10.26 -19.95 10.18
C TYR A 158 -9.30 -20.24 11.34
N ASN A 159 -9.84 -20.75 12.45
CA ASN A 159 -9.16 -20.77 13.76
C ASN A 159 -8.61 -19.38 14.10
N GLU A 160 -7.36 -19.25 14.52
CA GLU A 160 -6.73 -17.95 14.82
C GLU A 160 -6.02 -17.29 13.64
N ASN A 161 -6.25 -17.77 12.41
CA ASN A 161 -5.59 -17.26 11.22
C ASN A 161 -6.58 -16.55 10.28
N TYR A 162 -6.06 -15.58 9.52
CA TYR A 162 -6.80 -14.79 8.54
C TYR A 162 -6.27 -15.06 7.13
N PHE A 163 -7.18 -15.25 6.18
CA PHE A 163 -6.84 -15.65 4.81
C PHE A 163 -7.65 -14.87 3.79
N TYR A 164 -7.06 -14.64 2.62
CA TYR A 164 -7.82 -14.22 1.45
C TYR A 164 -8.80 -15.31 1.04
N GLU A 165 -10.05 -14.94 0.81
CA GLU A 165 -11.03 -15.87 0.28
C GLU A 165 -10.71 -16.20 -1.19
N ARG A 166 -10.64 -17.51 -1.49
CA ARG A 166 -10.29 -18.00 -2.83
C ARG A 166 -11.25 -17.46 -3.88
N GLY A 167 -10.69 -16.92 -4.97
CA GLY A 167 -11.47 -16.38 -6.09
C GLY A 167 -12.13 -15.03 -5.82
N LYS A 168 -11.92 -14.43 -4.63
CA LYS A 168 -12.44 -13.10 -4.27
C LYS A 168 -11.34 -12.12 -3.88
N THR A 169 -10.13 -12.33 -4.39
CA THR A 169 -8.98 -11.45 -4.23
C THR A 169 -8.32 -11.29 -5.58
N PHE A 170 -8.09 -10.05 -5.99
CA PHE A 170 -7.51 -9.71 -7.28
C PHE A 170 -6.33 -8.77 -7.04
N ASN A 171 -5.34 -8.79 -7.94
CA ASN A 171 -4.34 -7.74 -7.98
C ASN A 171 -4.90 -6.63 -8.86
N ALA A 172 -4.97 -5.40 -8.33
CA ALA A 172 -5.47 -4.24 -9.05
C ALA A 172 -4.29 -3.35 -9.47
N ASN A 173 -3.53 -2.85 -8.50
CA ASN A 173 -2.46 -1.89 -8.76
C ASN A 173 -1.12 -2.53 -8.43
N ALA A 174 -0.23 -2.65 -9.43
CA ALA A 174 1.07 -3.28 -9.22
C ALA A 174 2.03 -2.35 -8.46
N ASN A 175 2.11 -1.09 -8.90
CA ASN A 175 2.86 -0.01 -8.27
C ASN A 175 2.36 1.32 -8.85
N PHE A 176 2.94 2.44 -8.45
CA PHE A 176 2.63 3.74 -9.04
C PHE A 176 3.83 4.68 -8.94
N TYR A 177 3.79 5.83 -9.59
CA TYR A 177 4.73 6.93 -9.38
C TYR A 177 3.98 8.26 -9.48
N LEU A 178 4.63 9.31 -9.00
CA LEU A 178 4.06 10.65 -8.97
C LEU A 178 4.88 11.55 -9.89
N THR A 179 4.22 12.34 -10.71
CA THR A 179 4.83 13.46 -11.41
C THR A 179 4.21 14.77 -10.95
N LYS A 180 4.72 15.91 -11.42
CA LYS A 180 4.17 17.22 -11.04
C LYS A 180 2.67 17.33 -11.31
N ASN A 181 2.20 16.70 -12.38
CA ASN A 181 0.83 16.83 -12.87
C ASN A 181 -0.02 15.59 -12.60
N PHE A 182 0.59 14.42 -12.45
CA PHE A 182 -0.13 13.15 -12.49
C PHE A 182 0.23 12.19 -11.36
N ILE A 183 -0.77 11.39 -10.99
CA ILE A 183 -0.60 10.11 -10.31
C ILE A 183 -0.62 9.04 -11.41
N CYS A 184 0.47 8.30 -11.57
CA CYS A 184 0.65 7.33 -12.63
C CYS A 184 0.67 5.91 -12.06
N VAL A 185 -0.36 5.11 -12.35
CA VAL A 185 -0.59 3.80 -11.73
C VAL A 185 -0.33 2.69 -12.73
N PHE A 186 0.53 1.73 -12.38
CA PHE A 186 0.72 0.52 -13.17
C PHE A 186 -0.44 -0.45 -12.91
N SER A 187 -1.30 -0.62 -13.90
CA SER A 187 -2.48 -1.45 -13.82
C SER A 187 -2.13 -2.94 -13.96
N SER A 188 -2.76 -3.78 -13.12
CA SER A 188 -2.60 -5.24 -13.16
C SER A 188 -3.67 -5.92 -14.01
N ARG A 189 -4.62 -5.15 -14.60
CA ARG A 189 -5.77 -5.68 -15.36
C ARG A 189 -5.40 -6.45 -16.61
N ILE A 190 -4.26 -6.16 -17.23
CA ILE A 190 -3.80 -6.85 -18.44
C ILE A 190 -2.59 -7.73 -18.10
N LYS A 191 -2.74 -9.04 -18.28
CA LYS A 191 -1.62 -9.99 -18.29
C LYS A 191 -1.02 -10.03 -19.70
N ASN A 192 -0.17 -9.07 -20.02
CA ASN A 192 0.62 -9.07 -21.25
C ASN A 192 2.10 -9.04 -20.90
N LYS A 193 2.84 -10.05 -21.37
CA LYS A 193 4.29 -10.21 -21.12
C LYS A 193 5.16 -9.17 -21.81
N ASN A 194 4.60 -8.34 -22.69
CA ASN A 194 5.37 -7.37 -23.46
C ASN A 194 4.85 -5.93 -23.36
N GLU A 195 3.71 -5.72 -22.70
CA GLU A 195 3.10 -4.41 -22.58
C GLU A 195 2.62 -4.18 -21.14
N ILE A 196 2.98 -3.02 -20.59
CA ILE A 196 2.49 -2.56 -19.30
C ILE A 196 1.59 -1.35 -19.52
N VAL A 197 0.44 -1.34 -18.85
CA VAL A 197 -0.51 -0.22 -18.88
C VAL A 197 -0.26 0.69 -17.70
N ILE A 198 -0.11 1.99 -17.99
CA ILE A 198 -0.02 3.05 -17.00
C ILE A 198 -1.28 3.90 -17.12
N ASP A 199 -2.08 3.95 -16.05
CA ASP A 199 -3.25 4.85 -15.95
C ASP A 199 -2.84 6.16 -15.30
N PHE A 200 -3.32 7.28 -15.82
CA PHE A 200 -3.02 8.62 -15.34
C PHE A 200 -4.24 9.22 -14.66
N TYR A 201 -4.02 9.81 -13.48
CA TYR A 201 -5.01 10.54 -12.71
C TYR A 201 -4.45 11.91 -12.35
N ASN A 202 -5.31 12.91 -12.26
CA ASN A 202 -4.91 14.19 -11.65
C ASN A 202 -4.94 14.08 -10.11
N TYR A 203 -4.45 15.12 -9.43
CA TYR A 203 -4.48 15.20 -7.96
C TYR A 203 -5.87 15.49 -7.36
N GLN A 204 -6.92 15.47 -8.18
CA GLN A 204 -8.33 15.42 -7.76
C GLN A 204 -8.90 13.99 -7.90
N GLY A 205 -8.05 12.99 -8.11
CA GLY A 205 -8.46 11.59 -8.22
C GLY A 205 -9.18 11.24 -9.53
N LYS A 206 -9.26 12.17 -10.47
CA LYS A 206 -9.96 11.97 -11.74
C LYS A 206 -9.04 11.27 -12.74
N TYR A 207 -9.52 10.14 -13.27
CA TYR A 207 -8.90 9.44 -14.39
C TYR A 207 -8.86 10.32 -15.64
N LEU A 208 -7.73 10.32 -16.34
CA LEU A 208 -7.49 11.09 -17.55
C LEU A 208 -7.39 10.17 -18.77
N ASN A 209 -6.39 9.28 -18.79
CA ASN A 209 -6.10 8.37 -19.89
C ASN A 209 -5.22 7.19 -19.43
N SER A 210 -4.90 6.30 -20.37
CA SER A 210 -3.92 5.23 -20.18
C SER A 210 -2.85 5.30 -21.28
N LYS A 211 -1.61 4.94 -20.94
CA LYS A 211 -0.53 4.72 -21.91
C LYS A 211 -0.06 3.28 -21.82
N LYS A 212 0.19 2.66 -22.96
CA LYS A 212 0.91 1.38 -23.04
C LYS A 212 2.39 1.63 -23.20
N VAL A 213 3.19 0.90 -22.46
CA VAL A 213 4.65 0.90 -22.56
C VAL A 213 5.11 -0.50 -22.89
N GLU A 214 5.83 -0.64 -23.99
CA GLU A 214 6.42 -1.92 -24.37
C GLU A 214 7.63 -2.23 -23.50
N ILE A 215 7.53 -3.30 -22.72
CA ILE A 215 8.64 -3.82 -21.92
C ILE A 215 8.70 -5.33 -22.15
N LYS A 216 9.59 -5.75 -23.04
CA LYS A 216 9.75 -7.18 -23.39
C LYS A 216 10.00 -8.05 -22.17
N ASP A 217 9.30 -9.18 -22.16
CA ASP A 217 9.37 -10.26 -21.17
C ASP A 217 9.10 -9.82 -19.73
N GLN A 218 8.22 -8.83 -19.55
CA GLN A 218 7.81 -8.30 -18.25
C GLN A 218 6.30 -8.06 -18.18
N GLU A 219 5.73 -8.30 -17.00
CA GLU A 219 4.35 -8.01 -16.67
C GLU A 219 4.30 -6.97 -15.54
N ALA A 220 3.23 -6.18 -15.48
CA ALA A 220 3.05 -5.18 -14.41
C ALA A 220 3.16 -5.81 -13.01
N GLN A 221 2.60 -7.01 -12.83
CA GLN A 221 2.58 -7.73 -11.56
C GLN A 221 3.99 -8.11 -11.04
N ASN A 222 5.00 -8.07 -11.89
CA ASN A 222 6.39 -8.39 -11.55
C ASN A 222 7.22 -7.14 -11.18
N ILE A 223 6.62 -5.95 -11.20
CA ILE A 223 7.29 -4.72 -10.76
C ILE A 223 7.54 -4.82 -9.25
N ILE A 224 8.82 -4.78 -8.86
CA ILE A 224 9.23 -4.77 -7.45
C ILE A 224 9.16 -3.36 -6.91
N ASN A 225 9.68 -2.39 -7.68
CA ASN A 225 9.76 -1.02 -7.23
C ASN A 225 9.74 -0.04 -8.40
N VAL A 226 9.33 1.19 -8.10
CA VAL A 226 9.34 2.30 -9.04
C VAL A 226 9.80 3.55 -8.32
N PHE A 227 10.74 4.27 -8.89
CA PHE A 227 11.22 5.53 -8.35
C PHE A 227 11.54 6.52 -9.46
N ASN A 228 11.37 7.79 -9.16
CA ASN A 228 11.73 8.87 -10.07
C ASN A 228 13.24 9.10 -9.99
N SER A 229 13.85 9.33 -11.14
CA SER A 229 15.26 9.68 -11.27
C SER A 229 15.37 10.80 -12.30
N ASN A 230 15.43 12.04 -11.83
CA ASN A 230 15.37 13.26 -12.65
C ASN A 230 14.13 13.24 -13.56
N GLU A 231 14.33 13.38 -14.87
CA GLU A 231 13.29 13.38 -15.91
C GLU A 231 12.82 11.96 -16.29
N LYS A 232 13.32 10.91 -15.61
CA LYS A 232 12.98 9.52 -15.92
C LYS A 232 12.27 8.83 -14.76
N VAL A 233 11.51 7.80 -15.09
CA VAL A 233 10.96 6.85 -14.14
C VAL A 233 11.74 5.55 -14.30
N CYS A 234 12.27 5.06 -13.19
CA CYS A 234 12.95 3.80 -13.11
C CYS A 234 12.00 2.73 -12.61
N ILE A 235 11.82 1.66 -13.39
CA ILE A 235 10.98 0.52 -13.09
C ILE A 235 11.91 -0.69 -12.85
N ALA A 236 11.88 -1.20 -11.62
CA ALA A 236 12.69 -2.34 -11.21
C ALA A 236 11.87 -3.62 -11.19
N PHE A 237 12.42 -4.64 -11.85
CA PHE A 237 11.96 -6.03 -11.85
C PHE A 237 13.05 -6.90 -11.20
N ILE A 238 12.75 -8.17 -10.92
CA ILE A 238 13.72 -9.11 -10.29
C ILE A 238 15.03 -9.18 -11.09
N ASN A 239 14.94 -9.18 -12.42
CA ASN A 239 16.05 -9.46 -13.33
C ASN A 239 16.39 -8.29 -14.26
N LYS A 240 15.74 -7.14 -14.10
CA LYS A 240 15.82 -6.05 -15.07
C LYS A 240 15.50 -4.70 -14.45
N LEU A 241 16.15 -3.66 -14.95
CA LEU A 241 15.84 -2.27 -14.65
C LEU A 241 15.54 -1.55 -15.96
N VAL A 242 14.44 -0.80 -16.00
CA VAL A 242 13.96 -0.10 -17.20
C VAL A 242 13.76 1.37 -16.87
N LEU A 243 14.25 2.24 -17.74
CA LEU A 243 14.03 3.67 -17.67
C LEU A 243 13.01 4.09 -18.73
N ILE A 244 12.01 4.85 -18.32
CA ILE A 244 11.05 5.49 -19.23
C ILE A 244 11.07 7.00 -18.98
N GLU A 245 10.86 7.81 -20.02
CA GLU A 245 10.77 9.26 -19.89
C GLU A 245 9.50 9.65 -19.12
N GLN A 246 9.61 10.66 -18.24
CA GLN A 246 8.45 11.28 -17.59
C GLN A 246 7.71 12.12 -18.61
N ASN A 247 6.51 11.69 -18.98
CA ASN A 247 5.61 12.52 -19.77
C ASN A 247 4.83 13.43 -18.81
N ASP A 248 5.29 14.67 -18.65
CA ASP A 248 4.60 15.72 -17.88
C ASP A 248 3.60 16.54 -18.71
N SER A 249 3.39 16.17 -19.97
CA SER A 249 2.49 16.85 -20.91
C SER A 249 1.02 16.65 -20.58
#